data_AF-A0A955N6D8-F1
#
_entry.id   AF-A0A955N6D8-F1
#
_cell.length_a   1.000
_cell.length_b   1.000
_cell.length_c   1.000
_cell.angle_alpha   90.00
_cell.angle_beta   90.00
_cell.angle_gamma   90.00
#
_symmetry.space_group_name_H-M   'P 1'
#
loop_
_entity.id
_entity.type
_entity.pdbx_description
1 polymer ?
#
loop_
_entity_poly.entity_id
_entity_poly.type
_entity_poly.pdbx_seq_one_letter_code
_entity_poly.pdbx_strand_id
1 'polypeptide(L)'
;IQSFEKLLQEFPASRYETEAKQTILICKEQLAQRHLMVGHFYLKRGSYLAAAHRFEKIIKEFPELETAGDAMFHLAKTYQNLGIEEWSQEWLLTLINEHPNNPYHSDGKKLLAKLEKKNPTLLLASLPPNPSPNEHNTPNPTAIGQRPNNQLLVRTISHTPESPLLPAATAPTVTPAMLSARTASEPPLSKTACTIGTWCDSPSSSATTPPMQVSSSAKSCKTGEWC
;
A
#
# COMPACT_ATOMS: atom_id res chain seq x y z
N ILE A 1 -15.37 -3.52 3.35
CA ILE A 1 -14.86 -4.77 3.98
C ILE A 1 -15.35 -4.87 5.41
N GLN A 2 -14.95 -3.97 6.32
CA GLN A 2 -15.37 -3.99 7.74
C GLN A 2 -16.88 -4.14 7.98
N SER A 3 -17.72 -3.46 7.18
CA SER A 3 -19.18 -3.58 7.28
C SER A 3 -19.70 -4.99 6.95
N PHE A 4 -19.14 -5.62 5.91
CA PHE A 4 -19.49 -7.00 5.54
C PHE A 4 -18.95 -8.00 6.56
N GLU A 5 -17.75 -7.79 7.09
CA GLU A 5 -17.20 -8.62 8.17
C GLU A 5 -18.08 -8.55 9.43
N LYS A 6 -18.54 -7.35 9.80
CA LYS A 6 -19.49 -7.16 10.89
C LYS A 6 -20.81 -7.90 10.65
N LEU A 7 -21.36 -7.82 9.43
CA LEU A 7 -22.57 -8.56 9.07
C LEU A 7 -22.40 -10.07 9.25
N LEU A 8 -21.26 -10.62 8.83
CA LEU A 8 -20.96 -12.05 8.98
C LEU A 8 -20.79 -12.48 10.45
N GLN A 9 -20.29 -11.58 11.31
CA GLN A 9 -20.13 -11.84 12.74
C GLN A 9 -21.46 -11.75 13.50
N GLU A 10 -22.29 -10.75 13.22
CA GLU A 10 -23.54 -10.51 13.94
C GLU A 10 -24.68 -11.44 13.47
N PHE A 11 -24.71 -11.80 12.19
CA PHE A 11 -25.81 -12.58 11.59
C PHE A 11 -25.28 -13.78 10.78
N PRO A 12 -24.75 -14.83 11.46
CA PRO A 12 -24.36 -16.07 10.79
C PRO A 12 -25.60 -16.77 10.19
N ALA A 13 -25.47 -17.40 9.03
CA ALA A 13 -26.55 -18.06 8.26
C ALA A 13 -27.64 -17.13 7.68
N SER A 14 -27.34 -15.84 7.53
CA SER A 14 -28.24 -14.93 6.79
C SER A 14 -28.24 -15.23 5.29
N ARG A 15 -29.33 -14.85 4.59
CA ARG A 15 -29.41 -14.95 3.13
C ARG A 15 -28.26 -14.23 2.41
N TYR A 16 -27.68 -13.21 3.01
CA TYR A 16 -26.62 -12.38 2.44
C TYR A 16 -25.20 -12.91 2.73
N GLU A 17 -25.06 -13.99 3.50
CA GLU A 17 -23.75 -14.49 3.94
C GLU A 17 -22.82 -14.82 2.74
N THR A 18 -23.33 -15.59 1.78
CA THR A 18 -22.55 -16.00 0.61
C THR A 18 -22.12 -14.80 -0.23
N GLU A 19 -23.03 -13.87 -0.49
CA GLU A 19 -22.77 -12.66 -1.26
C GLU A 19 -21.78 -11.73 -0.54
N ALA A 20 -21.91 -11.55 0.77
CA ALA A 20 -21.00 -10.77 1.59
C ALA A 20 -19.59 -11.35 1.58
N LYS A 21 -19.44 -12.68 1.72
CA LYS A 21 -18.14 -13.37 1.62
C LYS A 21 -17.49 -13.16 0.26
N GLN A 22 -18.23 -13.32 -0.83
CA GLN A 22 -17.73 -13.09 -2.19
C GLN A 22 -17.30 -11.63 -2.38
N THR A 23 -18.10 -10.68 -1.90
CA THR A 23 -17.79 -9.24 -2.01
C THR A 23 -16.54 -8.88 -1.22
N ILE A 24 -16.33 -9.46 -0.04
CA ILE A 24 -15.09 -9.27 0.73
C ILE A 24 -13.88 -9.72 -0.09
N LEU A 25 -13.93 -10.92 -0.69
CA LEU A 25 -12.82 -11.44 -1.50
C LEU A 25 -12.53 -10.52 -2.69
N ILE A 26 -13.56 -10.06 -3.40
CA ILE A 26 -13.39 -9.11 -4.52
C ILE A 26 -12.76 -7.79 -4.05
N CYS A 27 -13.22 -7.24 -2.91
CA CYS A 27 -12.65 -6.02 -2.37
C CYS A 27 -11.17 -6.20 -1.95
N LYS A 28 -10.82 -7.34 -1.36
CA LYS A 28 -9.44 -7.68 -1.00
C LYS A 28 -8.55 -7.75 -2.24
N GLU A 29 -9.00 -8.46 -3.27
CA GLU A 29 -8.31 -8.56 -4.56
C GLU A 29 -8.07 -7.19 -5.19
N GLN A 30 -9.10 -6.33 -5.26
CA GLN A 30 -8.95 -4.98 -5.79
C GLN A 30 -7.96 -4.12 -4.97
N LEU A 31 -7.95 -4.29 -3.65
CA LEU A 31 -7.04 -3.55 -2.77
C LEU A 31 -5.59 -4.04 -2.96
N ALA A 32 -5.37 -5.35 -3.05
CA ALA A 32 -4.08 -5.95 -3.36
C ALA A 32 -3.55 -5.48 -4.72
N GLN A 33 -4.39 -5.53 -5.76
CA GLN A 33 -4.06 -5.04 -7.10
C GLN A 33 -3.68 -3.56 -7.10
N ARG A 34 -4.42 -2.71 -6.38
CA ARG A 34 -4.06 -1.28 -6.23
C ARG A 34 -2.69 -1.11 -5.58
N HIS A 35 -2.40 -1.87 -4.52
CA HIS A 35 -1.08 -1.83 -3.89
C HIS A 35 0.03 -2.29 -4.85
N LEU A 36 -0.23 -3.32 -5.66
CA LEU A 36 0.71 -3.85 -6.64
C LEU A 36 1.02 -2.80 -7.72
N MET A 37 -0.01 -2.15 -8.28
CA MET A 37 0.14 -1.07 -9.25
C MET A 37 0.99 0.10 -8.70
N VAL A 38 0.73 0.51 -7.45
CA VAL A 38 1.50 1.57 -6.79
C VAL A 38 2.95 1.13 -6.52
N GLY A 39 3.16 -0.13 -6.13
CA GLY A 39 4.50 -0.70 -5.96
C GLY A 39 5.30 -0.68 -7.26
N HIS A 40 4.68 -1.10 -8.38
CA HIS A 40 5.30 -1.00 -9.71
C HIS A 40 5.65 0.42 -10.10
N PHE A 41 4.77 1.37 -9.82
CA PHE A 41 5.03 2.78 -10.08
C PHE A 41 6.27 3.29 -9.34
N TYR A 42 6.42 2.96 -8.06
CA TYR A 42 7.62 3.31 -7.30
C TYR A 42 8.88 2.59 -7.79
N LEU A 43 8.76 1.31 -8.17
CA LEU A 43 9.87 0.52 -8.72
C LEU A 43 10.39 1.15 -10.02
N LYS A 44 9.49 1.56 -10.93
CA LYS A 44 9.85 2.24 -12.19
C LYS A 44 10.55 3.59 -11.96
N ARG A 45 10.22 4.28 -10.86
CA ARG A 45 10.84 5.57 -10.49
C ARG A 45 12.15 5.43 -9.69
N GLY A 46 12.59 4.21 -9.38
CA GLY A 46 13.79 3.98 -8.58
C GLY A 46 13.60 4.18 -7.07
N SER A 47 12.35 4.38 -6.60
CA SER A 47 12.05 4.47 -5.17
C SER A 47 11.83 3.09 -4.58
N TYR A 48 12.91 2.34 -4.37
CA TYR A 48 12.84 0.92 -4.01
C TYR A 48 12.30 0.68 -2.60
N LEU A 49 12.60 1.55 -1.63
CA LEU A 49 12.09 1.41 -0.26
C LEU A 49 10.56 1.57 -0.20
N ALA A 50 10.02 2.56 -0.93
CA ALA A 50 8.59 2.77 -1.02
C ALA A 50 7.90 1.60 -1.75
N ALA A 51 8.52 1.10 -2.82
CA ALA A 51 8.04 -0.08 -3.53
C ALA A 51 8.01 -1.33 -2.62
N ALA A 52 9.10 -1.60 -1.91
CA ALA A 52 9.20 -2.72 -0.96
C ALA A 52 8.09 -2.66 0.09
N HIS A 53 7.86 -1.49 0.71
CA HIS A 53 6.78 -1.32 1.69
C HIS A 53 5.39 -1.63 1.11
N ARG A 54 5.14 -1.30 -0.17
CA ARG A 54 3.86 -1.63 -0.83
C ARG A 54 3.70 -3.13 -1.08
N PHE A 55 4.76 -3.80 -1.53
CA PHE A 55 4.71 -5.25 -1.76
C PHE A 55 4.62 -6.04 -0.45
N GLU A 56 5.37 -5.64 0.59
CA GLU A 56 5.24 -6.23 1.92
C GLU A 56 3.84 -6.12 2.49
N LYS A 57 3.15 -4.99 2.23
CA LYS A 57 1.77 -4.81 2.67
C LYS A 57 0.83 -5.85 2.05
N ILE A 58 1.02 -6.20 0.78
CA ILE A 58 0.22 -7.22 0.10
C ILE A 58 0.44 -8.58 0.75
N ILE A 59 1.71 -8.95 0.98
CA ILE A 59 2.07 -10.25 1.57
C ILE A 59 1.52 -10.39 3.00
N LYS A 60 1.56 -9.30 3.78
CA LYS A 60 1.07 -9.30 5.17
C LYS A 60 -0.46 -9.31 5.27
N GLU A 61 -1.15 -8.55 4.42
CA GLU A 61 -2.61 -8.38 4.53
C GLU A 61 -3.40 -9.38 3.69
N PHE A 62 -2.82 -9.91 2.61
CA PHE A 62 -3.50 -10.77 1.63
C PHE A 62 -2.66 -11.99 1.20
N PRO A 63 -2.15 -12.83 2.12
CA PRO A 63 -1.36 -14.01 1.76
C PRO A 63 -2.15 -15.06 0.97
N GLU A 64 -3.48 -15.08 1.08
CA GLU A 64 -4.36 -16.05 0.42
C GLU A 64 -4.57 -15.79 -1.08
N LEU A 65 -4.20 -14.60 -1.58
CA LEU A 65 -4.47 -14.19 -2.96
C LEU A 65 -3.31 -14.57 -3.89
N GLU A 66 -3.62 -14.81 -5.17
CA GLU A 66 -2.59 -15.06 -6.20
C GLU A 66 -1.67 -13.85 -6.39
N THR A 67 -2.20 -12.63 -6.17
CA THR A 67 -1.43 -11.37 -6.20
C THR A 67 -0.27 -11.36 -5.19
N ALA A 68 -0.35 -12.16 -4.11
CA ALA A 68 0.72 -12.25 -3.12
C ALA A 68 2.01 -12.80 -3.73
N GLY A 69 1.91 -13.83 -4.57
CA GLY A 69 3.07 -14.39 -5.28
C GLY A 69 3.70 -13.37 -6.24
N ASP A 70 2.88 -12.59 -6.95
CA ASP A 70 3.37 -11.52 -7.82
C ASP A 70 4.12 -10.45 -7.01
N ALA A 71 3.55 -10.07 -5.86
CA ALA A 71 4.18 -9.13 -4.94
C ALA A 71 5.50 -9.66 -4.38
N MET A 72 5.62 -10.94 -4.04
CA MET A 72 6.86 -11.57 -3.57
C MET A 72 7.97 -11.48 -4.62
N PHE A 73 7.67 -11.77 -5.89
CA PHE A 73 8.65 -11.65 -6.97
C PHE A 73 9.14 -10.21 -7.13
N HIS A 74 8.22 -9.23 -7.13
CA HIS A 74 8.58 -7.83 -7.25
C HIS A 74 9.31 -7.29 -6.02
N LEU A 75 8.98 -7.78 -4.82
CA LEU A 75 9.69 -7.49 -3.59
C LEU A 75 11.15 -7.98 -3.66
N ALA A 76 11.37 -9.22 -4.08
CA ALA A 76 12.71 -9.74 -4.31
C ALA A 76 13.48 -8.86 -5.32
N LYS A 77 12.85 -8.50 -6.45
CA LYS A 77 13.46 -7.60 -7.43
C LYS A 77 13.80 -6.22 -6.85
N THR A 78 12.97 -5.67 -5.97
CA THR A 78 13.29 -4.42 -5.27
C THR A 78 14.49 -4.57 -4.34
N TYR A 79 14.61 -5.69 -3.61
CA TYR A 79 15.76 -5.96 -2.76
C TYR A 79 17.05 -6.18 -3.54
N GLN A 80 16.97 -6.87 -4.68
CA GLN A 80 18.09 -6.95 -5.62
C GLN A 80 18.55 -5.56 -6.07
N ASN A 81 17.63 -4.67 -6.44
CA ASN A 81 17.99 -3.32 -6.86
C ASN A 81 18.55 -2.45 -5.72
N LEU A 82 18.18 -2.75 -4.47
CA LEU A 82 18.79 -2.16 -3.27
C LEU A 82 20.18 -2.71 -2.96
N GLY A 83 20.58 -3.82 -3.59
CA GLY A 83 21.85 -4.52 -3.31
C GLY A 83 21.80 -5.48 -2.12
N ILE A 84 20.61 -5.73 -1.56
CA ILE A 84 20.42 -6.65 -0.44
C ILE A 84 20.03 -8.02 -1.01
N GLU A 85 21.03 -8.76 -1.47
CA GLU A 85 20.80 -10.00 -2.24
C GLU A 85 20.31 -11.16 -1.38
N GLU A 86 20.70 -11.21 -0.10
CA GLU A 86 20.24 -12.23 0.86
C GLU A 86 18.71 -12.22 0.99
N TRP A 87 18.11 -11.05 1.26
CA TRP A 87 16.65 -10.92 1.36
C TRP A 87 15.98 -11.20 0.02
N SER A 88 16.61 -10.79 -1.09
CA SER A 88 16.10 -11.14 -2.42
C SER A 88 16.04 -12.65 -2.63
N GLN A 89 17.04 -13.41 -2.17
CA GLN A 89 17.07 -14.87 -2.31
C GLN A 89 16.00 -15.52 -1.43
N GLU A 90 15.87 -15.09 -0.18
CA GLU A 90 14.87 -15.59 0.76
C GLU A 90 13.44 -15.48 0.18
N TRP A 91 13.07 -14.28 -0.30
CA TRP A 91 11.74 -14.08 -0.89
C TRP A 91 11.52 -14.89 -2.17
N LEU A 92 12.56 -15.12 -2.98
CA LEU A 92 12.47 -15.98 -4.17
C LEU A 92 12.27 -17.45 -3.79
N LEU A 93 12.95 -17.93 -2.76
CA LEU A 93 12.77 -19.29 -2.26
C LEU A 93 11.36 -19.49 -1.73
N THR A 94 10.84 -18.55 -0.93
CA THR A 94 9.46 -18.58 -0.44
C THR A 94 8.47 -18.63 -1.61
N LEU A 95 8.65 -17.77 -2.62
CA LEU A 95 7.81 -17.80 -3.83
C LEU A 95 7.83 -19.14 -4.55
N ILE A 96 9.01 -19.75 -4.70
CA ILE A 96 9.16 -21.04 -5.40
C ILE A 96 8.48 -22.16 -4.62
N ASN A 97 8.54 -22.12 -3.30
CA ASN A 97 8.00 -23.15 -2.41
C ASN A 97 6.47 -23.02 -2.24
N GLU A 98 5.97 -21.81 -2.00
CA GLU A 98 4.57 -21.56 -1.68
C GLU A 98 3.68 -21.38 -2.93
N HIS A 99 4.24 -20.84 -4.02
CA HIS A 99 3.48 -20.48 -5.22
C HIS A 99 4.06 -21.14 -6.50
N PRO A 100 3.88 -22.46 -6.69
CA PRO A 100 4.40 -23.17 -7.87
C PRO A 100 3.71 -22.78 -9.19
N ASN A 101 2.44 -22.37 -9.15
CA ASN A 101 1.64 -22.05 -10.35
C ASN A 101 1.69 -20.57 -10.75
N ASN A 102 2.43 -19.73 -10.01
CA ASN A 102 2.48 -18.29 -10.30
C ASN A 102 3.24 -18.02 -11.62
N PRO A 103 2.81 -17.05 -12.45
CA PRO A 103 3.48 -16.70 -13.71
C PRO A 103 4.98 -16.38 -13.55
N TYR A 104 5.37 -15.76 -12.44
CA TYR A 104 6.75 -15.37 -12.15
C TYR A 104 7.59 -16.49 -11.55
N HIS A 105 7.06 -17.71 -11.37
CA HIS A 105 7.79 -18.83 -10.80
C HIS A 105 9.07 -19.16 -11.60
N SER A 106 8.97 -19.21 -12.93
CA SER A 106 10.11 -19.50 -13.81
C SER A 106 11.16 -18.37 -13.79
N ASP A 107 10.72 -17.11 -13.74
CA ASP A 107 11.59 -15.95 -13.71
C ASP A 107 12.26 -15.79 -12.35
N GLY A 108 11.57 -16.14 -11.26
CA GLY A 108 12.12 -16.21 -9.92
C GLY A 108 13.28 -17.21 -9.82
N LYS A 109 13.13 -18.41 -10.40
CA LYS A 109 14.23 -19.41 -10.49
C LYS A 109 15.43 -18.88 -11.26
N LYS A 110 15.21 -18.22 -12.40
CA LYS A 110 16.30 -17.60 -13.18
C LYS A 110 17.02 -16.52 -12.38
N LEU A 111 16.25 -15.70 -11.64
CA LEU A 111 16.79 -14.63 -10.82
C LEU A 111 17.62 -15.19 -9.67
N LEU A 112 17.13 -16.22 -9.00
CA LEU A 112 17.83 -16.91 -7.91
C LEU A 112 19.17 -17.47 -8.39
N ALA A 113 19.18 -18.21 -9.50
CA ALA A 113 20.41 -18.74 -10.10
C ALA A 113 21.41 -17.64 -10.51
N LYS A 114 20.92 -16.45 -10.88
CA LYS A 114 21.79 -15.29 -11.17
C LYS A 114 22.44 -14.74 -9.90
N LEU A 115 21.69 -14.67 -8.80
CA LEU A 115 22.18 -14.18 -7.51
C LEU A 115 23.19 -15.16 -6.88
N GLU A 116 22.93 -16.47 -6.95
CA GLU A 116 23.84 -17.50 -6.46
C GLU A 116 25.22 -17.46 -7.15
N LYS A 117 25.23 -17.25 -8.48
CA LYS A 117 26.48 -17.09 -9.24
C LYS A 117 27.28 -15.87 -8.81
N LYS A 118 26.60 -14.82 -8.32
CA LYS A 118 27.25 -13.58 -7.90
C LYS A 118 27.86 -13.71 -6.49
N ASN A 119 27.19 -14.42 -5.58
CA ASN A 119 27.65 -14.61 -4.19
C ASN A 119 27.78 -16.10 -3.82
N PRO A 120 28.89 -16.75 -4.21
CA PRO A 120 29.10 -18.17 -3.89
C PRO A 120 29.21 -18.45 -2.39
N THR A 121 29.48 -17.44 -1.56
CA THR A 121 29.67 -17.60 -0.10
C THR A 121 28.36 -17.77 0.68
N LEU A 122 27.22 -17.27 0.19
CA LEU A 122 25.93 -17.31 0.91
C LEU A 122 25.26 -18.69 0.91
N LEU A 123 25.64 -19.58 -0.01
CA LEU A 123 25.13 -20.96 -0.12
C LEU A 123 25.40 -21.81 1.14
N LEU A 124 26.40 -21.44 1.95
CA LEU A 124 26.78 -22.20 3.14
C LEU A 124 25.92 -21.88 4.37
N ALA A 125 25.19 -20.76 4.36
CA ALA A 125 24.43 -20.27 5.52
C ALA A 125 22.92 -20.56 5.46
N SER A 126 22.39 -20.89 4.26
CA SER A 126 20.95 -21.05 4.02
C SER A 126 20.46 -22.51 4.06
N LEU A 127 21.34 -23.48 4.32
CA LEU A 127 20.87 -24.79 4.76
C LEU A 127 20.32 -24.61 6.19
N PRO A 128 19.11 -25.08 6.50
CA PRO A 128 18.70 -25.15 7.90
C PRO A 128 19.79 -25.91 8.66
N PRO A 129 20.20 -25.48 9.87
CA PRO A 129 21.09 -26.30 10.68
C PRO A 129 20.44 -27.67 10.78
N ASN A 130 21.08 -28.66 10.16
CA ASN A 130 20.67 -30.04 10.23
C ASN A 130 20.50 -30.35 11.73
N PRO A 131 19.31 -30.74 12.22
CA PRO A 131 19.16 -31.16 13.60
C PRO A 131 19.84 -32.52 13.75
N SER A 132 21.17 -32.49 13.84
CA SER A 132 21.96 -33.64 14.26
C SER A 132 21.87 -33.73 15.79
N PRO A 133 21.69 -34.93 16.35
CA PRO A 133 21.07 -35.07 17.66
C PRO A 133 22.08 -34.87 18.78
N ASN A 134 21.63 -34.13 19.80
CA ASN A 134 22.09 -34.19 21.19
C ASN A 134 23.42 -33.48 21.51
N GLU A 135 23.34 -32.29 22.12
CA GLU A 135 24.21 -31.98 23.25
C GLU A 135 23.43 -31.28 24.37
N HIS A 136 23.65 -31.82 25.57
CA HIS A 136 22.98 -31.57 26.83
C HIS A 136 23.91 -30.71 27.69
N ASN A 137 23.34 -29.76 28.45
CA ASN A 137 23.88 -29.04 29.62
C ASN A 137 24.55 -27.65 29.47
N THR A 138 23.73 -26.63 29.79
CA THR A 138 23.91 -25.47 30.72
C THR A 138 25.03 -24.42 30.52
N PRO A 139 24.93 -23.21 31.12
CA PRO A 139 23.88 -22.16 31.00
C PRO A 139 24.43 -20.80 30.49
N ASN A 140 23.55 -19.98 29.90
CA ASN A 140 23.51 -18.48 29.73
C ASN A 140 24.81 -17.66 30.00
N PRO A 141 25.18 -16.59 29.22
CA PRO A 141 24.26 -15.47 28.98
C PRO A 141 24.38 -14.63 27.68
N THR A 142 23.29 -13.92 27.39
CA THR A 142 23.23 -12.62 26.68
C THR A 142 23.33 -12.62 25.14
N ALA A 143 22.18 -12.37 24.49
CA ALA A 143 21.95 -11.33 23.46
C ALA A 143 20.89 -11.79 22.44
N ILE A 144 19.66 -11.26 22.52
CA ILE A 144 18.78 -11.19 21.35
C ILE A 144 18.28 -9.76 21.24
N GLY A 145 18.84 -9.04 20.28
CA GLY A 145 18.26 -7.81 19.74
C GLY A 145 16.96 -8.17 19.04
N GLN A 146 15.86 -8.00 19.76
CA GLN A 146 14.52 -8.11 19.20
C GLN A 146 14.17 -6.81 18.48
N ARG A 147 13.62 -6.97 17.27
CA ARG A 147 12.88 -5.96 16.50
C ARG A 147 11.93 -5.22 17.46
N PRO A 148 12.03 -3.89 17.68
CA PRO A 148 11.20 -3.23 18.68
C PRO A 148 9.75 -3.17 18.20
N ASN A 149 8.92 -4.00 18.81
CA ASN A 149 7.47 -3.90 18.75
C ASN A 149 7.04 -3.03 19.95
N ASN A 150 6.70 -1.77 19.71
CA ASN A 150 6.24 -0.86 20.75
C ASN A 150 4.83 -1.26 21.23
N GLN A 151 4.78 -2.12 22.24
CA GLN A 151 3.69 -2.13 23.20
C GLN A 151 4.24 -1.60 24.53
N LEU A 152 3.97 -0.33 24.83
CA LEU A 152 4.07 0.14 26.21
C LEU A 152 2.74 -0.12 26.90
N LEU A 153 2.71 -1.16 27.73
CA LEU A 153 1.72 -1.33 28.79
C LEU A 153 1.95 -0.26 29.86
N VAL A 154 1.01 0.66 30.00
CA VAL A 154 0.86 1.49 31.19
C VAL A 154 0.31 0.62 32.32
N ARG A 155 1.08 0.47 33.41
CA ARG A 155 0.59 -0.04 34.69
C ARG A 155 0.24 1.13 35.61
N THR A 156 -1.00 1.07 36.09
CA THR A 156 -1.63 1.71 37.26
C THR A 156 -0.70 1.75 38.49
N ILE A 157 -0.76 2.77 39.35
CA ILE A 157 -1.58 2.97 40.57
C ILE A 157 -1.14 4.39 41.07
N SER A 158 -1.93 5.35 41.58
CA SER A 158 -2.84 5.36 42.73
C SER A 158 -3.62 6.70 42.80
N HIS A 159 -4.92 6.58 43.05
CA HIS A 159 -5.79 7.41 43.88
C HIS A 159 -5.18 8.58 44.69
N THR A 160 -5.79 9.77 44.58
CA THR A 160 -6.26 10.61 45.72
C THR A 160 -7.38 11.56 45.24
N PRO A 161 -8.35 11.92 46.11
CA PRO A 161 -9.55 12.66 45.74
C PRO A 161 -9.44 14.17 46.06
N GLU A 162 -10.09 15.04 45.27
CA GLU A 162 -11.02 16.07 45.75
C GLU A 162 -11.52 16.93 44.57
N SER A 163 -12.84 17.15 44.55
CA SER A 163 -13.56 18.06 43.64
C SER A 163 -13.46 19.52 44.16
N PRO A 164 -13.77 20.58 43.36
CA PRO A 164 -15.17 20.98 43.14
C PRO A 164 -15.52 21.60 41.75
N LEU A 165 -16.69 21.16 41.24
CA LEU A 165 -17.84 21.89 40.65
C LEU A 165 -17.68 23.15 39.73
N LEU A 166 -18.21 22.97 38.49
CA LEU A 166 -19.11 23.84 37.66
C LEU A 166 -18.55 25.07 36.90
N PRO A 167 -19.25 25.64 35.86
CA PRO A 167 -20.48 25.21 35.18
C PRO A 167 -20.42 25.16 33.62
N ALA A 168 -21.55 24.71 33.06
CA ALA A 168 -21.90 24.53 31.66
C ALA A 168 -21.84 25.80 30.77
N ALA A 169 -21.47 25.60 29.50
CA ALA A 169 -21.69 26.56 28.42
C ALA A 169 -22.30 25.86 27.18
N THR A 170 -23.63 26.01 27.10
CA THR A 170 -24.51 26.13 25.93
C THR A 170 -23.95 25.94 24.52
N ALA A 171 -24.58 25.02 23.78
CA ALA A 171 -24.61 24.96 22.32
C ALA A 171 -25.48 26.10 21.72
N PRO A 172 -25.14 26.65 20.55
CA PRO A 172 -26.10 27.41 19.76
C PRO A 172 -26.77 26.56 18.67
N THR A 173 -28.09 26.61 18.76
CA THR A 173 -29.13 26.15 17.84
C THR A 173 -29.02 26.77 16.43
N VAL A 174 -29.33 25.92 15.46
CA VAL A 174 -29.59 26.19 14.03
C VAL A 174 -30.64 27.27 13.76
N THR A 175 -30.42 28.06 12.71
CA THR A 175 -31.48 28.78 11.97
C THR A 175 -31.30 28.57 10.47
N PRO A 176 -32.35 28.15 9.73
CA PRO A 176 -32.34 28.10 8.28
C PRO A 176 -32.92 29.40 7.70
N ALA A 177 -32.29 29.95 6.66
CA ALA A 177 -32.86 31.06 5.92
C ALA A 177 -32.63 30.90 4.41
N MET A 178 -33.76 30.71 3.74
CA MET A 178 -34.14 31.25 2.43
C MET A 178 -33.57 30.62 1.16
N LEU A 179 -34.45 29.76 0.64
CA LEU A 179 -34.76 29.52 -0.77
C LEU A 179 -34.74 30.82 -1.62
N SER A 180 -34.01 30.81 -2.71
CA SER A 180 -34.39 31.56 -3.92
C SER A 180 -33.85 30.87 -5.16
N ALA A 181 -34.79 30.50 -6.03
CA ALA A 181 -34.56 29.93 -7.33
C ALA A 181 -33.86 30.91 -8.27
N ARG A 182 -32.93 30.41 -9.09
CA ARG A 182 -32.63 31.00 -10.39
C ARG A 182 -32.58 29.92 -11.46
N THR A 183 -33.57 30.01 -12.32
CA THR A 183 -33.65 29.42 -13.64
C THR A 183 -32.58 30.00 -14.57
N ALA A 184 -32.15 29.18 -15.52
CA ALA A 184 -31.83 29.52 -16.91
C ALA A 184 -30.37 29.37 -17.39
N SER A 185 -30.33 28.66 -18.52
CA SER A 185 -29.48 28.80 -19.71
C SER A 185 -28.05 28.27 -19.66
N GLU A 186 -27.87 27.13 -20.33
CA GLU A 186 -26.62 26.74 -20.99
C GLU A 186 -26.24 27.75 -22.08
N PRO A 187 -24.96 28.16 -22.16
CA PRO A 187 -24.37 28.70 -23.38
C PRO A 187 -23.41 27.68 -24.04
N PRO A 188 -23.30 27.69 -25.38
CA PRO A 188 -22.59 26.66 -26.14
C PRO A 188 -21.07 26.83 -26.14
N LEU A 189 -20.40 25.70 -26.42
CA LEU A 189 -18.96 25.48 -26.54
C LEU A 189 -18.17 26.64 -27.17
N SER A 190 -17.24 27.21 -26.41
CA SER A 190 -16.09 27.94 -26.96
C SER A 190 -14.81 27.14 -26.67
N LYS A 191 -14.00 26.93 -27.71
CA LYS A 191 -12.77 26.13 -27.66
C LYS A 191 -11.64 26.97 -27.05
N THR A 192 -11.14 26.59 -25.88
CA THR A 192 -9.98 27.23 -25.25
C THR A 192 -8.70 26.52 -25.69
N ALA A 193 -7.70 27.29 -26.13
CA ALA A 193 -6.38 26.78 -26.47
C ALA A 193 -5.52 26.67 -25.19
N CYS A 194 -5.05 25.46 -24.87
CA CYS A 194 -4.08 25.21 -23.79
C CYS A 194 -2.65 25.12 -24.32
N THR A 195 -1.68 25.50 -23.50
CA THR A 195 -0.23 25.36 -23.78
C THR A 195 0.25 23.98 -23.31
N ILE A 196 1.18 23.35 -24.05
CA ILE A 196 1.78 22.05 -23.70
C ILE A 196 2.59 22.19 -22.40
N GLY A 197 2.40 21.25 -21.46
CA GLY A 197 3.05 21.19 -20.16
C GLY A 197 2.25 21.77 -18.98
N THR A 198 0.95 22.03 -19.15
CA THR A 198 0.09 22.59 -18.10
C THR A 198 -1.27 21.89 -18.04
N TRP A 199 -1.76 21.67 -16.82
CA TRP A 199 -3.09 21.10 -16.56
C TRP A 199 -4.18 22.10 -16.98
N CYS A 200 -5.09 21.69 -17.87
CA CYS A 200 -6.19 22.54 -18.35
C CYS A 200 -7.32 22.64 -17.30
N ASP A 201 -7.26 23.66 -16.45
CA ASP A 201 -8.39 24.07 -15.58
C ASP A 201 -9.31 25.10 -16.25
N SER A 202 -10.59 25.09 -15.87
CA SER A 202 -11.62 26.01 -16.39
C SER A 202 -11.40 27.44 -15.85
N PRO A 203 -11.73 28.51 -16.61
CA PRO A 203 -11.27 29.85 -16.29
C PRO A 203 -12.00 30.42 -15.07
N SER A 204 -11.24 30.78 -14.03
CA SER A 204 -11.58 31.88 -13.13
C SER A 204 -10.65 33.06 -13.42
N SER A 205 -11.24 34.24 -13.52
CA SER A 205 -10.67 35.48 -14.01
C SER A 205 -9.70 36.15 -13.03
N SER A 206 -8.45 36.40 -13.43
CA SER A 206 -7.61 37.60 -13.18
C SER A 206 -6.14 37.25 -13.54
N ALA A 207 -5.63 37.68 -14.70
CA ALA A 207 -4.71 38.84 -14.88
C ALA A 207 -3.42 38.72 -14.03
N THR A 208 -2.18 38.65 -14.55
CA THR A 208 -1.49 39.59 -15.47
C THR A 208 -0.12 39.00 -15.88
N THR A 209 0.27 39.11 -17.16
CA THR A 209 1.55 38.70 -17.80
C THR A 209 2.69 39.71 -17.54
N PRO A 210 4.01 39.47 -17.87
CA PRO A 210 4.49 39.38 -19.27
C PRO A 210 5.74 38.44 -19.44
N PRO A 211 6.49 38.40 -20.57
CA PRO A 211 6.56 37.20 -21.41
C PRO A 211 7.98 36.58 -21.52
N MET A 212 8.07 35.28 -21.72
CA MET A 212 9.23 34.68 -22.40
C MET A 212 8.73 33.76 -23.51
N GLN A 213 9.21 34.05 -24.72
CA GLN A 213 8.94 33.29 -25.92
C GLN A 213 9.49 31.88 -25.81
N VAL A 214 8.65 30.86 -26.01
CA VAL A 214 9.09 29.61 -26.65
C VAL A 214 7.98 29.11 -27.58
N SER A 215 8.37 28.89 -28.82
CA SER A 215 7.61 28.24 -29.87
C SER A 215 7.27 26.79 -29.49
N SER A 216 5.99 26.39 -29.55
CA SER A 216 5.66 24.97 -29.72
C SER A 216 4.26 24.76 -30.30
N SER A 217 4.23 23.88 -31.30
CA SER A 217 3.08 23.29 -31.98
C SER A 217 1.89 23.01 -31.05
N ALA A 218 0.76 23.69 -31.27
CA ALA A 218 -0.47 23.45 -30.52
C ALA A 218 -1.04 22.05 -30.84
N LYS A 219 -1.27 21.23 -29.81
CA LYS A 219 -2.14 20.04 -29.89
C LYS A 219 -3.38 20.29 -29.04
N SER A 220 -4.54 19.89 -29.55
CA SER A 220 -5.83 20.05 -28.86
C SER A 220 -5.96 18.96 -27.78
N CYS A 221 -5.98 19.31 -26.49
CA CYS A 221 -6.41 18.40 -25.42
C CYS A 221 -7.80 18.75 -24.89
N LYS A 222 -8.44 17.82 -24.18
CA LYS A 222 -9.73 18.04 -23.51
C LYS A 222 -9.51 18.54 -22.09
N THR A 223 -10.49 19.29 -21.56
CA THR A 223 -10.51 19.81 -20.19
C THR A 223 -10.38 18.65 -19.18
N GLY A 224 -9.49 18.79 -18.19
CA GLY A 224 -9.23 17.75 -17.19
C GLY A 224 -8.15 16.71 -17.56
N GLU A 225 -7.41 16.91 -18.65
CA GLU A 225 -6.23 16.12 -19.01
C GLU A 225 -4.96 16.98 -19.01
N TRP A 226 -3.79 16.37 -18.78
CA TRP A 226 -2.49 17.01 -18.95
C TRP A 226 -2.21 17.20 -20.45
N CYS A 227 -2.11 18.47 -20.89
CA CYS A 227 -1.30 18.84 -22.05
C CYS A 227 0.16 19.05 -21.59
#